data_AF-A0A4Y1PZK9-F1
#
_entry.id   AF-A0A4Y1PZK9-F1
#
_cell.length_a   1.000
_cell.length_b   1.000
_cell.length_c   1.000
_cell.angle_alpha   90.00
_cell.angle_beta   90.00
_cell.angle_gamma   90.00
#
_symmetry.space_group_name_H-M   'P 1'
#
loop_
_entity.id
_entity.type
_entity.pdbx_description
1 polymer ?
#
loop_
_entity_poly.entity_id
_entity_poly.type
_entity_poly.pdbx_seq_one_letter_code
_entity_poly.pdbx_strand_id
1 'polypeptide(L)' 'ALVSVHLEVDGFKKFRCDRPMPLGVNLNSLTKVLKCAKDDDICTIKASDDADVLSLMYEAKNSDRIAEYD' A
#
# COMPACT_ATOMS: atom_id res chain seq x y z
N ALA A 1 11.03 -6.00 -21.73
CA ALA A 1 10.97 -4.56 -21.40
C ALA A 1 11.27 -4.40 -19.92
N LEU A 2 11.97 -3.33 -19.51
CA LEU A 2 12.25 -3.02 -18.10
C LEU A 2 11.31 -1.90 -17.64
N VAL A 3 10.77 -2.02 -16.43
CA VAL A 3 9.92 -1.00 -15.80
C VAL A 3 10.55 -0.62 -14.47
N SER A 4 10.62 0.69 -14.18
CA SER A 4 11.12 1.23 -12.92
C SER A 4 10.14 2.30 -12.44
N VAL A 5 9.85 2.30 -11.14
CA VAL A 5 8.96 3.24 -10.46
C VAL A 5 9.69 3.79 -9.25
N HIS A 6 9.62 5.10 -9.06
CA HIS A 6 10.15 5.79 -7.89
C HIS A 6 9.06 6.72 -7.35
N LEU A 7 8.74 6.58 -6.06
CA LEU A 7 7.78 7.43 -5.36
C LEU A 7 8.54 8.20 -4.29
N GLU A 8 8.52 9.53 -4.40
CA GLU A 8 9.17 10.40 -3.42
C GLU A 8 8.33 10.50 -2.15
N VAL A 9 8.99 10.73 -1.02
CA VAL A 9 8.34 10.83 0.31
C VAL A 9 7.28 11.92 0.34
N ASP A 10 7.52 13.03 -0.36
CA ASP A 10 6.59 14.18 -0.44
C ASP A 10 5.30 13.84 -1.20
N GLY A 11 5.28 12.73 -1.94
CA GLY A 11 4.06 12.20 -2.57
C GLY A 11 3.10 11.53 -1.60
N PHE A 12 3.52 11.25 -0.36
CA PHE A 12 2.71 10.57 0.64
C PHE A 12 2.17 11.56 1.69
N LYS A 13 0.89 11.40 2.07
CA LYS A 13 0.33 12.13 3.23
C LYS A 13 1.01 11.78 4.55
N LYS A 14 1.38 10.51 4.70
CA LYS A 14 2.10 9.97 5.85
C LYS A 14 3.07 8.92 5.32
N PHE A 15 4.34 9.06 5.67
CA PHE A 15 5.38 8.11 5.31
C PHE A 15 6.26 7.85 6.54
N ARG A 16 6.51 6.58 6.83
CA ARG A 16 7.47 6.15 7.84
C ARG A 16 8.10 4.85 7.36
N CYS A 17 9.41 4.86 7.21
CA CYS A 17 10.21 3.69 6.87
C CYS A 17 11.50 3.80 7.67
N ASP A 18 11.54 3.17 8.84
CA ASP A 18 12.64 3.35 9.80
C ASP A 18 13.93 2.67 9.30
N ARG A 19 13.80 1.60 8.52
CA ARG A 19 14.89 0.84 7.91
C ARG A 19 14.54 0.49 6.47
N PRO A 20 15.50 0.58 5.52
CA PRO A 20 15.28 0.08 4.17
C PRO A 20 14.95 -1.42 4.20
N MET A 21 13.82 -1.80 3.61
CA MET A 21 13.38 -3.19 3.54
C MET A 21 12.89 -3.54 2.12
N PRO A 22 13.32 -4.70 1.57
CA PRO A 22 12.74 -5.21 0.34
C PRO A 22 11.38 -5.84 0.62
N LEU A 23 10.37 -5.51 -0.21
CA LEU A 23 9.05 -6.13 -0.16
C LEU A 23 8.84 -6.96 -1.43
N GLY A 24 8.85 -8.28 -1.29
CA GLY A 24 8.58 -9.20 -2.39
C GLY A 24 7.08 -9.36 -2.60
N VAL A 25 6.52 -8.78 -3.67
CA VAL A 25 5.08 -8.83 -3.93
C VAL A 25 4.75 -9.52 -5.24
N ASN A 26 3.67 -10.30 -5.24
CA ASN A 26 3.07 -10.79 -6.48
C ASN A 26 2.22 -9.67 -7.09
N LEU A 27 2.66 -9.12 -8.23
CA LEU A 27 1.96 -8.02 -8.90
C LEU A 27 0.53 -8.35 -9.32
N ASN A 28 0.23 -9.61 -9.67
CA ASN A 28 -1.13 -10.02 -10.01
C ASN A 28 -2.04 -9.99 -8.79
N SER A 29 -1.55 -10.45 -7.63
CA SER A 29 -2.29 -10.39 -6.36
C SER A 29 -2.46 -8.95 -5.90
N LEU A 30 -1.39 -8.15 -5.91
CA LEU A 30 -1.41 -6.74 -5.53
C LEU A 30 -2.42 -5.95 -6.38
N THR A 31 -2.44 -6.17 -7.69
CA THR A 31 -3.40 -5.52 -8.59
C THR A 31 -4.85 -5.88 -8.25
N LYS A 32 -5.13 -7.12 -7.83
CA LYS A 32 -6.49 -7.52 -7.42
C LYS A 32 -6.91 -6.82 -6.13
N VAL A 33 -6.01 -6.75 -5.14
CA VAL A 33 -6.27 -6.11 -3.85
C VAL A 33 -6.43 -4.60 -4.02
N LEU A 34 -5.61 -3.96 -4.87
CA LEU A 34 -5.74 -2.53 -5.19
C LEU A 34 -7.06 -2.16 -5.86
N LYS A 35 -7.69 -3.07 -6.62
CA LYS A 35 -9.01 -2.83 -7.23
C LYS A 35 -10.15 -2.75 -6.22
N CYS A 36 -9.92 -3.11 -4.96
CA CYS A 36 -10.90 -2.95 -3.88
C CYS A 36 -10.99 -1.50 -3.39
N ALA A 37 -9.96 -0.70 -3.65
CA ALA A 37 -9.96 0.74 -3.36
C ALA A 37 -10.87 1.50 -4.33
N LYS A 38 -11.57 2.50 -3.81
CA LYS A 38 -12.26 3.53 -4.62
C LYS A 38 -11.30 4.67 -4.94
N ASP A 39 -11.65 5.47 -5.94
CA ASP A 39 -10.83 6.58 -6.45
C ASP A 39 -10.48 7.65 -5.39
N ASP A 40 -11.31 7.80 -4.35
CA ASP A 40 -11.15 8.79 -3.29
C ASP A 40 -10.72 8.18 -1.93
N ASP A 41 -10.46 6.88 -1.87
CA ASP A 41 -10.01 6.22 -0.66
C ASP A 41 -8.54 6.59 -0.34
N ILE A 42 -8.23 6.69 0.95
CA ILE A 42 -6.86 6.75 1.43
C ILE A 42 -6.34 5.32 1.57
N CYS A 43 -5.37 4.95 0.73
CA CYS A 43 -4.66 3.68 0.84
C CYS A 43 -3.43 3.83 1.75
N THR A 44 -3.33 3.00 2.78
CA THR A 44 -2.16 2.89 3.65
C THR A 44 -1.54 1.51 3.50
N ILE A 45 -0.25 1.46 3.22
CA ILE A 45 0.53 0.23 3.09
C ILE A 45 1.35 0.05 4.36
N LYS A 46 1.31 -1.14 4.96
CA LYS A 46 2.06 -1.48 6.17
C LYS A 46 2.72 -2.85 6.01
N ALA A 47 3.96 -2.95 6.46
CA ALA A 47 4.65 -4.21 6.60
C ALA A 47 5.41 -4.20 7.93
N SER A 48 5.47 -5.36 8.58
CA SER A 48 6.34 -5.61 9.72
C SER A 48 7.80 -5.74 9.29
N ASP A 49 8.71 -5.71 10.27
CA ASP A 49 10.16 -5.80 10.03
C ASP A 49 10.62 -7.12 9.40
N ASP A 50 9.84 -8.19 9.55
CA ASP A 50 10.07 -9.50 8.91
C ASP A 50 9.66 -9.52 7.43
N ALA A 51 8.87 -8.53 6.98
CA ALA A 51 8.40 -8.37 5.60
C ALA A 51 7.65 -9.59 5.02
N ASP A 52 7.07 -10.43 5.87
CA ASP A 52 6.35 -11.64 5.45
C ASP A 52 4.95 -11.34 4.88
N VAL A 53 4.31 -10.30 5.41
CA VAL A 53 2.94 -9.90 5.07
C VAL A 53 2.90 -8.41 4.77
N LEU A 54 2.22 -8.05 3.67
CA LEU A 54 1.98 -6.68 3.27
C LEU A 54 0.51 -6.35 3.47
N SER A 55 0.21 -5.56 4.49
CA SER A 55 -1.16 -5.13 4.79
C SER A 55 -1.52 -3.85 4.02
N LEU A 56 -2.69 -3.85 3.38
CA LEU A 56 -3.28 -2.71 2.68
C LEU A 56 -4.59 -2.31 3.37
N MET A 57 -4.64 -1.07 3.84
CA MET A 57 -5.81 -0.48 4.49
C MET A 57 -6.39 0.63 3.63
N TYR A 58 -7.69 0.57 3.38
CA TYR A 58 -8.45 1.55 2.60
C TYR A 58 -9.45 2.26 3.49
N GLU A 59 -9.30 3.58 3.60
CA GLU A 59 -10.19 4.44 4.39
C GLU A 59 -10.96 5.37 3.45
N ALA A 60 -12.30 5.30 3.50
CA ALA A 60 -13.14 6.18 2.70
C ALA A 60 -13.12 7.60 3.25
N LYS A 61 -12.96 8.60 2.38
CA LYS A 61 -12.88 10.01 2.79
C LYS A 61 -14.18 10.55 3.39
N ASN A 62 -15.32 10.05 2.94
CA ASN A 62 -16.65 10.59 3.22
C ASN A 62 -17.57 9.61 3.99
N SER A 63 -17.04 8.51 4.49
CA SER A 63 -17.80 7.45 5.15
C SER A 63 -16.89 6.70 6.13
N ASP A 64 -17.44 6.16 7.21
CA ASP A 64 -16.69 5.37 8.19
C ASP A 64 -16.30 3.95 7.70
N ARG A 65 -16.25 3.75 6.38
CA ARG A 65 -15.86 2.46 5.80
C ARG A 65 -14.35 2.33 5.82
N ILE A 66 -13.88 1.29 6.51
CA ILE A 66 -12.49 0.83 6.52
C ILE A 66 -12.47 -0.60 5.98
N ALA A 67 -11.55 -0.88 5.05
CA ALA A 67 -11.26 -2.22 4.57
C ALA A 67 -9.77 -2.53 4.76
N GLU A 68 -9.45 -3.77 5.11
CA GLU A 68 -8.09 -4.23 5.37
C GLU A 68 -7.86 -5.57 4.65
N TYR A 69 -6.67 -5.72 4.07
CA TYR A 69 -6.24 -6.92 3.36
C TYR A 69 -4.79 -7.22 3.74
N ASP A 70 -4.52 -8.47 4.08
CA ASP A 70 -3.19 -9.00 4.40
C ASP A 70 -2.66 -9.93 3.30
#